data_AF-A0A0B6YCJ2-F1
#
_entry.id   AF-A0A0B6YCJ2-F1
#
_cell.length_a   1.000
_cell.length_b   1.000
_cell.length_c   1.000
_cell.angle_alpha   90.00
_cell.angle_beta   90.00
_cell.angle_gamma   90.00
#
_symmetry.space_group_name_H-M   'P 1'
#
loop_
_entity.id
_entity.type
_entity.pdbx_description
1 polymer ?
#
loop_
_entity_poly.entity_id
_entity_poly.type
_entity_poly.pdbx_seq_one_letter_code
_entity_poly.pdbx_strand_id
1 'polypeptide(L)'
;ELYSYAQTYTEQHFTEVVHYDEFLSMNVESVCKLISSDRLTVTSEEQVYEAVMSWVHHNLPSRQECIEQLLENVRLPLMNQEYIVQKVEEEPLVKTNSRSKDYLIEAMKYHLLKSDQKPLYKTPRTQPRNPVGLPKVLLVIGGQAPKAIRSVE
;
A
#
# COMPACT_ATOMS: atom_id res chain seq x y z
N GLU A 1 18.23 -16.22 -12.28
CA GLU A 1 18.94 -15.69 -11.10
C GLU A 1 19.11 -14.17 -11.14
N LEU A 2 19.57 -13.56 -12.24
CA LEU A 2 19.66 -12.09 -12.37
C LEU A 2 18.30 -11.37 -12.30
N TYR A 3 17.27 -11.88 -12.99
CA TYR A 3 15.93 -11.30 -13.00
C TYR A 3 15.32 -11.20 -11.60
N SER A 4 15.41 -12.27 -10.81
CA SER A 4 14.92 -12.30 -9.42
C SER A 4 15.68 -11.34 -8.51
N TYR A 5 16.97 -11.13 -8.76
CA TYR A 5 17.79 -10.20 -7.98
C TYR A 5 17.43 -8.75 -8.32
N ALA A 6 17.29 -8.43 -9.61
CA ALA A 6 16.82 -7.12 -10.06
C ALA A 6 15.41 -6.82 -9.52
N GLN A 7 14.50 -7.80 -9.56
CA GLN A 7 13.16 -7.62 -9.00
C GLN A 7 13.20 -7.33 -7.50
N THR A 8 13.98 -8.12 -6.73
CA THR A 8 14.13 -7.88 -5.29
C THR A 8 14.73 -6.51 -5.00
N TYR A 9 15.70 -6.07 -5.80
CA TYR A 9 16.30 -4.74 -5.69
C TYR A 9 15.29 -3.62 -5.96
N THR A 10 14.49 -3.77 -7.03
CA THR A 10 13.39 -2.84 -7.33
C THR A 10 12.33 -2.82 -6.22
N GLU A 11 12.03 -3.99 -5.64
CA GLU A 11 11.08 -4.10 -4.52
C GLU A 11 11.62 -3.40 -3.25
N GLN A 12 12.93 -3.42 -3.01
CA GLN A 12 13.59 -2.77 -1.88
C GLN A 12 13.75 -1.25 -2.06
N HIS A 13 14.10 -0.82 -3.27
CA HIS A 13 14.33 0.58 -3.62
C HIS A 13 13.16 1.22 -4.38
N PHE A 14 11.95 0.69 -4.23
CA PHE A 14 10.77 1.11 -5.00
C PHE A 14 10.57 2.63 -4.95
N THR A 15 10.68 3.23 -3.76
CA THR A 15 10.55 4.68 -3.56
C THR A 15 11.49 5.52 -4.41
N GLU A 16 12.69 5.02 -4.71
CA GLU A 16 13.63 5.71 -5.59
C GLU A 16 13.35 5.35 -7.05
N VAL A 17 13.12 4.07 -7.34
CA VAL A 17 12.92 3.54 -8.70
C VAL A 17 11.72 4.19 -9.41
N VAL A 18 10.65 4.53 -8.68
CA VAL A 18 9.44 5.16 -9.26
C VAL A 18 9.68 6.53 -9.89
N HIS A 19 10.78 7.19 -9.55
CA HIS A 19 11.14 8.49 -10.15
C HIS A 19 11.98 8.34 -11.42
N TYR A 20 12.49 7.15 -11.73
CA TYR A 20 13.31 6.92 -12.91
C TYR A 20 12.45 6.67 -14.15
N ASP A 21 12.96 7.11 -15.30
CA ASP A 21 12.31 6.96 -16.60
C ASP A 21 12.11 5.49 -16.99
N GLU A 22 13.00 4.60 -16.52
CA GLU A 22 12.87 3.16 -16.67
C GLU A 22 11.53 2.65 -16.13
N PHE A 23 11.06 3.13 -14.97
CA PHE A 23 9.76 2.77 -14.44
C PHE A 23 8.62 3.30 -15.31
N LEU A 24 8.69 4.56 -15.76
CA LEU A 24 7.70 5.19 -16.64
C LEU A 24 7.57 4.49 -18.00
N SER A 25 8.65 3.86 -18.46
CA SER A 25 8.74 3.11 -19.71
C SER A 25 8.34 1.64 -19.57
N MET A 26 8.13 1.12 -18.34
CA MET A 26 7.68 -0.26 -18.13
C MET A 26 6.26 -0.51 -18.66
N ASN A 27 5.99 -1.75 -19.06
CA ASN A 27 4.67 -2.21 -19.48
C ASN A 27 3.69 -2.30 -18.30
N VAL A 28 2.39 -2.13 -18.59
CA VAL A 28 1.31 -2.23 -17.60
C VAL A 28 1.36 -3.53 -16.81
N GLU A 29 1.61 -4.66 -17.46
CA GLU A 29 1.67 -5.98 -16.80
C GLU A 29 2.82 -6.07 -15.79
N SER A 30 3.94 -5.41 -16.08
CA SER A 30 5.11 -5.42 -15.22
C SER A 30 4.89 -4.51 -14.02
N VAL A 31 4.31 -3.32 -14.24
CA VAL A 31 3.90 -2.42 -13.16
C VAL A 31 2.85 -3.09 -12.28
N CYS A 32 1.84 -3.71 -12.87
CA CYS A 32 0.78 -4.45 -12.18
C CYS A 32 1.35 -5.58 -11.31
N LYS A 33 2.25 -6.41 -11.84
CA LYS A 33 2.96 -7.44 -11.05
C LYS A 33 3.77 -6.85 -9.91
N LEU A 34 4.43 -5.72 -10.14
CA LEU A 34 5.23 -5.05 -9.12
C LEU A 34 4.35 -4.54 -7.98
N ILE A 35 3.27 -3.79 -8.28
CA ILE A 35 2.33 -3.29 -7.26
C ILE A 35 1.51 -4.40 -6.60
N SER A 36 1.28 -5.52 -7.27
CA SER A 36 0.63 -6.68 -6.67
C SER A 36 1.53 -7.37 -5.62
N SER A 37 2.86 -7.18 -5.71
CA SER A 37 3.81 -7.78 -4.78
C SER A 37 3.67 -7.21 -3.37
N ASP A 38 3.58 -8.11 -2.39
CA ASP A 38 3.52 -7.76 -0.96
C ASP A 38 4.88 -7.35 -0.38
N ARG A 39 5.97 -7.60 -1.12
CA ARG A 39 7.35 -7.41 -0.65
C ARG A 39 7.89 -6.00 -0.90
N LEU A 40 7.08 -5.13 -1.50
CA LEU A 40 7.43 -3.75 -1.76
C LEU A 40 7.78 -3.02 -0.46
N THR A 41 8.98 -2.46 -0.42
CA THR A 41 9.46 -1.66 0.71
C THR A 41 8.99 -0.22 0.52
N VAL A 42 7.74 0.03 0.89
CA VAL A 42 7.12 1.36 0.83
C VAL A 42 6.76 1.85 2.22
N THR A 43 6.98 3.14 2.47
CA THR A 43 6.65 3.80 3.74
C THR A 43 5.13 3.95 3.92
N SER A 44 4.44 4.28 2.83
CA SER A 44 2.98 4.45 2.77
C SER A 44 2.46 4.00 1.40
N GLU A 45 1.23 3.47 1.36
CA GLU A 45 0.54 3.17 0.09
C GLU A 45 0.29 4.42 -0.76
N GLU A 46 0.34 5.61 -0.15
CA GLU A 46 0.27 6.90 -0.84
C GLU A 46 1.36 7.03 -1.92
N GLN A 47 2.59 6.60 -1.63
CA GLN A 47 3.69 6.64 -2.60
C GLN A 47 3.45 5.70 -3.79
N VAL A 48 2.78 4.57 -3.55
CA VAL A 48 2.47 3.59 -4.60
C VAL A 48 1.39 4.15 -5.51
N TYR A 49 0.39 4.81 -4.92
CA TYR A 49 -0.59 5.55 -5.68
C TYR A 49 0.08 6.65 -6.52
N GLU A 50 0.92 7.50 -5.93
CA GLU A 50 1.62 8.57 -6.66
C GLU A 50 2.49 8.04 -7.80
N ALA A 51 3.19 6.91 -7.58
CA ALA A 51 3.96 6.24 -8.63
C ALA A 51 3.08 5.76 -9.79
N VAL A 52 1.94 5.13 -9.47
CA VAL A 52 0.95 4.69 -10.47
C VAL A 52 0.42 5.90 -11.25
N MET A 53 0.08 6.99 -10.56
CA MET A 53 -0.39 8.20 -11.22
C MET A 53 0.68 8.79 -12.12
N SER A 54 1.93 8.90 -11.68
CA SER A 54 3.05 9.39 -12.51
C SER A 54 3.23 8.53 -13.77
N TRP A 55 3.14 7.21 -13.63
CA TRP A 55 3.19 6.26 -14.75
C TRP A 55 2.02 6.44 -15.73
N VAL A 56 0.79 6.66 -15.24
CA VAL A 56 -0.37 6.90 -16.10
C VAL A 56 -0.28 8.25 -16.80
N HIS A 57 0.15 9.31 -16.10
CA HIS A 57 0.31 10.66 -16.65
C HIS A 57 1.32 10.72 -17.79
N HIS A 58 2.34 9.86 -17.78
CA HIS A 58 3.32 9.77 -18.86
C HIS A 58 2.70 9.38 -20.21
N ASN A 59 1.60 8.62 -20.23
CA ASN A 59 0.92 8.17 -21.45
C ASN A 59 -0.61 8.07 -21.26
N LEU A 60 -1.24 9.20 -20.92
CA LEU A 60 -2.67 9.31 -20.62
C LEU A 60 -3.62 8.60 -21.61
N PRO A 61 -3.52 8.76 -22.95
CA PRO A 61 -4.57 8.28 -23.85
C PRO A 61 -4.67 6.75 -23.93
N SER A 62 -3.55 6.03 -23.84
CA SER A 62 -3.55 4.55 -23.83
C SER A 62 -3.56 3.94 -22.44
N ARG A 63 -3.07 4.66 -21.41
CA ARG A 63 -2.96 4.12 -20.04
C ARG A 63 -4.17 4.42 -19.16
N GLN A 64 -5.07 5.31 -19.58
CA GLN A 64 -6.32 5.58 -18.86
C GLN A 64 -7.18 4.32 -18.66
N GLU A 65 -7.20 3.41 -19.64
CA GLU A 65 -7.98 2.16 -19.56
C GLU A 65 -7.32 1.15 -18.61
N CYS A 66 -6.01 1.24 -18.42
CA CYS A 66 -5.27 0.38 -17.51
C CYS A 66 -5.40 0.81 -16.03
N ILE A 67 -5.88 2.03 -15.77
CA ILE A 67 -5.92 2.57 -14.40
C ILE A 67 -6.80 1.74 -13.47
N GLU A 68 -7.86 1.14 -13.99
CA GLU A 68 -8.76 0.29 -13.22
C GLU A 68 -8.03 -0.95 -12.69
N GLN A 69 -7.22 -1.59 -13.53
CA GLN A 69 -6.44 -2.77 -13.16
C GLN A 69 -5.30 -2.41 -12.20
N LEU A 70 -4.71 -1.21 -12.37
CA LEU A 70 -3.67 -0.73 -11.47
C LEU A 70 -4.25 -0.43 -10.08
N LEU A 71 -5.36 0.30 -10.01
CA LEU A 71 -6.04 0.63 -8.74
C LEU A 71 -6.59 -0.59 -8.02
N GLU A 72 -6.94 -1.66 -8.73
CA GLU A 72 -7.31 -2.93 -8.09
C GLU A 72 -6.17 -3.52 -7.24
N ASN A 73 -4.93 -3.34 -7.69
CA ASN A 73 -3.74 -3.86 -7.00
C ASN A 73 -3.20 -2.87 -5.95
N VAL A 74 -3.61 -1.60 -5.99
CA VAL A 74 -3.29 -0.61 -4.96
C VAL A 74 -4.19 -0.83 -3.74
N ARG A 75 -3.60 -0.85 -2.54
CA ARG A 75 -4.35 -1.10 -1.30
C ARG A 75 -4.93 0.19 -0.76
N LEU A 76 -5.88 0.75 -1.51
CA LEU A 76 -6.64 1.93 -1.13
C LEU A 76 -7.16 1.91 0.34
N PRO A 77 -7.64 0.76 0.90
CA PRO A 77 -8.10 0.71 2.29
C PRO A 77 -7.03 0.99 3.35
N LEU A 78 -5.74 0.91 2.99
CA LEU A 78 -4.62 1.14 3.90
C LEU A 78 -4.04 2.57 3.80
N MET A 79 -4.51 3.38 2.86
CA MET A 79 -4.16 4.80 2.77
C MET A 79 -4.96 5.64 3.75
N ASN A 80 -4.46 6.82 4.10
CA ASN A 80 -5.17 7.75 4.95
C ASN A 80 -6.48 8.21 4.29
N GLN A 81 -7.59 8.19 5.06
CA GLN A 81 -8.90 8.65 4.60
C GLN A 81 -8.85 10.04 3.97
N GLU A 82 -8.16 10.99 4.60
CA GLU A 82 -8.05 12.37 4.12
C GLU A 82 -7.37 12.43 2.75
N TYR A 83 -6.31 11.63 2.55
CA TYR A 83 -5.59 11.55 1.28
C TYR A 83 -6.47 10.98 0.17
N ILE A 84 -7.28 9.97 0.50
CA ILE A 84 -8.20 9.36 -0.47
C ILE A 84 -9.24 10.39 -0.95
N VAL A 85 -9.83 11.18 -0.04
CA VAL A 85 -10.83 12.20 -0.42
C VAL A 85 -10.18 13.38 -1.17
N GLN A 86 -9.01 13.84 -0.74
CA GLN A 86 -8.38 15.02 -1.36
C GLN A 86 -7.63 14.73 -2.67
N LYS A 87 -6.97 13.58 -2.80
CA LYS A 87 -6.22 13.25 -4.02
C LYS A 87 -6.97 12.27 -4.90
N VAL A 88 -7.36 11.12 -4.34
CA VAL A 88 -7.86 10.00 -5.15
C VAL A 88 -9.26 10.28 -5.71
N GLU A 89 -10.15 10.87 -4.91
CA GLU A 89 -11.50 11.26 -5.35
C GLU A 89 -11.48 12.48 -6.28
N GLU A 90 -10.54 13.42 -6.09
CA GLU A 90 -10.44 14.61 -6.94
C GLU A 90 -9.96 14.28 -8.36
N GLU A 91 -9.19 13.21 -8.54
CA GLU A 91 -8.58 12.87 -9.81
C GLU A 91 -9.61 12.53 -10.92
N PRO A 92 -9.55 13.18 -12.11
CA PRO A 92 -10.50 12.97 -13.18
C PRO A 92 -10.50 11.54 -13.73
N LEU A 93 -9.37 10.85 -13.72
CA LEU A 93 -9.25 9.46 -14.20
C LEU A 93 -10.08 8.50 -13.33
N VAL A 94 -10.06 8.71 -12.02
CA VAL A 94 -10.84 7.93 -11.05
C VAL A 94 -12.32 8.30 -11.13
N LYS A 95 -12.64 9.59 -11.33
CA LYS A 95 -14.02 10.08 -11.52
C LYS A 95 -14.66 9.58 -12.81
N THR A 96 -13.88 9.33 -13.84
CA THR A 96 -14.37 8.87 -15.14
C THR A 96 -14.72 7.38 -15.09
N ASN A 97 -13.94 6.59 -14.36
CA ASN A 97 -14.10 5.14 -14.35
C ASN A 97 -14.99 4.63 -13.19
N SER A 98 -16.09 3.97 -13.54
CA SER A 98 -17.05 3.42 -12.58
C SER A 98 -16.47 2.34 -11.66
N ARG A 99 -15.52 1.51 -12.13
CA ARG A 99 -14.87 0.48 -11.29
C ARG A 99 -13.98 1.09 -10.23
N SER A 100 -13.27 2.17 -10.58
CA SER A 100 -12.40 2.89 -9.64
C SER A 100 -13.20 3.51 -8.48
N LYS A 101 -14.44 3.95 -8.75
CA LYS A 101 -15.37 4.42 -7.70
C LYS A 101 -15.79 3.31 -6.75
N ASP A 102 -16.05 2.10 -7.24
CA ASP A 102 -16.40 0.96 -6.40
C ASP A 102 -15.25 0.65 -5.40
N TYR A 103 -14.01 0.74 -5.87
CA TYR A 103 -12.83 0.58 -5.03
C TYR A 103 -12.66 1.68 -3.98
N LEU A 104 -12.96 2.93 -4.33
CA LEU A 104 -13.03 4.05 -3.37
C LEU A 104 -14.09 3.81 -2.29
N ILE A 105 -15.27 3.34 -2.69
CA ILE A 105 -16.37 3.04 -1.76
C ILE A 105 -15.96 1.92 -0.80
N GLU A 106 -15.27 0.87 -1.30
CA GLU A 106 -14.74 -0.18 -0.43
C GLU A 106 -13.72 0.37 0.58
N ALA A 107 -12.77 1.20 0.13
CA ALA A 107 -11.76 1.81 1.00
C ALA A 107 -12.37 2.73 2.06
N MET A 108 -13.37 3.55 1.68
CA MET A 108 -14.11 4.41 2.61
C MET A 108 -14.92 3.60 3.61
N LYS A 109 -15.57 2.53 3.15
CA LYS A 109 -16.30 1.60 4.03
C LYS A 109 -15.35 0.96 5.05
N TYR A 110 -14.15 0.58 4.65
CA TYR A 110 -13.11 0.05 5.55
C TYR A 110 -12.68 1.06 6.62
N HIS A 111 -12.63 2.35 6.30
CA HIS A 111 -12.37 3.41 7.26
C HIS A 111 -13.53 3.66 8.22
N LEU A 112 -14.77 3.49 7.75
CA LEU A 112 -15.98 3.59 8.57
C LEU A 112 -16.16 2.40 9.54
N LEU A 113 -15.59 1.24 9.21
CA LEU A 113 -15.63 0.04 10.05
C LEU A 113 -14.84 0.25 11.35
N LYS A 114 -15.49 0.01 12.49
CA LYS A 114 -14.87 0.08 13.82
C LYS A 114 -13.73 -0.96 13.94
N SER A 115 -12.73 -0.68 14.78
CA SER A 115 -11.52 -1.50 14.97
C SER A 115 -11.79 -3.00 15.24
N ASP A 116 -12.94 -3.33 15.82
CA ASP A 116 -13.39 -4.70 16.09
C ASP A 116 -13.84 -5.47 14.82
N GLN A 117 -14.31 -4.75 13.79
CA GLN A 117 -14.80 -5.34 12.53
C GLN A 117 -13.77 -5.36 11.39
N LYS A 118 -12.64 -4.65 11.54
CA LYS A 118 -11.50 -4.69 10.62
C LYS A 118 -10.94 -6.12 10.37
N PRO A 119 -10.76 -6.98 11.39
CA PRO A 119 -10.27 -8.35 11.16
C PRO A 119 -11.28 -9.28 10.47
N LEU A 120 -12.55 -8.89 10.38
CA LEU A 120 -13.61 -9.64 9.69
C LEU A 120 -13.72 -9.26 8.19
N TYR A 121 -13.26 -8.06 7.81
CA TYR A 121 -13.15 -7.63 6.40
C TYR A 121 -11.75 -7.95 5.84
N LYS A 122 -11.49 -9.24 5.62
CA LYS A 122 -10.26 -9.71 4.96
C LYS A 122 -10.46 -9.75 3.44
N THR A 123 -10.16 -8.65 2.77
CA THR A 123 -9.94 -8.68 1.32
C THR A 123 -8.42 -8.69 1.07
N PRO A 124 -7.94 -9.20 -0.09
CA PRO A 124 -6.53 -9.09 -0.46
C PRO A 124 -5.99 -7.64 -0.41
N ARG A 125 -6.90 -6.65 -0.37
CA ARG A 125 -6.62 -5.21 -0.29
C ARG A 125 -6.54 -4.65 1.14
N THR A 126 -6.94 -5.40 2.16
CA THR A 126 -6.87 -4.98 3.58
C THR A 126 -5.68 -5.58 4.32
N GLN A 127 -4.87 -6.40 3.66
CA GLN A 127 -3.63 -6.93 4.24
C GLN A 127 -2.48 -5.93 4.07
N PRO A 128 -1.87 -5.44 5.17
CA PRO A 128 -0.70 -4.58 5.08
C PRO A 128 0.45 -5.33 4.40
N ARG A 129 1.23 -4.61 3.57
CA ARG A 129 2.46 -5.14 2.98
C ARG A 129 3.38 -5.60 4.10
N ASN A 130 3.98 -6.77 3.95
CA ASN A 130 4.95 -7.29 4.88
C ASN A 130 6.34 -7.26 4.20
N PRO A 131 7.09 -6.15 4.32
CA PRO A 131 8.41 -6.04 3.71
C PRO A 131 9.29 -7.18 4.19
N VAL A 132 9.95 -7.86 3.26
CA VAL A 132 10.95 -8.87 3.61
C VAL A 132 12.12 -8.18 4.30
N GLY A 133 12.28 -8.39 5.61
CA GLY A 133 13.48 -7.98 6.34
C GLY A 133 13.27 -7.16 7.61
N LEU A 134 12.05 -6.73 7.94
CA LEU A 134 11.80 -6.07 9.23
C LEU A 134 11.70 -7.12 10.35
N PRO A 135 12.62 -7.14 11.34
CA PRO A 135 12.51 -8.05 12.47
C PRO A 135 11.26 -7.71 13.28
N LYS A 136 10.46 -8.73 13.61
CA LYS A 136 9.35 -8.58 14.56
C LYS A 136 9.93 -8.31 15.94
N VAL A 137 9.97 -7.05 16.36
CA VAL A 137 10.46 -6.67 17.69
C VAL A 137 9.32 -6.85 18.70
N LEU A 138 9.52 -7.76 19.66
CA LEU A 138 8.63 -7.92 20.82
C LEU A 138 9.18 -7.05 21.96
N LEU A 139 8.52 -5.93 22.24
CA LEU A 139 8.84 -5.06 23.38
C LEU A 139 8.13 -5.59 24.64
N VAL A 140 8.90 -6.16 25.57
CA VAL A 140 8.39 -6.55 26.90
C VAL A 140 8.80 -5.47 27.91
N ILE A 141 7.82 -4.74 28.45
CA ILE A 141 8.05 -3.78 29.53
C ILE A 141 7.84 -4.51 30.86
N GLY A 142 8.94 -4.92 31.50
CA GLY A 142 8.91 -5.51 32.84
C GLY A 142 8.91 -4.44 33.92
N GLY A 143 7.84 -4.36 34.72
CA GLY A 143 7.80 -3.56 35.95
C GLY A 143 8.14 -4.44 37.17
N GLN A 144 9.13 -4.05 37.97
CA GLN A 144 9.37 -4.69 39.26
C GLN A 144 8.35 -4.16 40.27
N ALA A 145 7.46 -5.03 40.78
CA ALA A 145 6.63 -4.67 41.93
C ALA A 145 7.56 -4.38 43.13
N PRO A 146 7.42 -3.24 43.84
CA PRO A 146 8.23 -2.97 45.00
C PRO A 146 7.98 -4.08 46.03
N LYS A 147 9.06 -4.74 46.45
CA LYS A 147 9.03 -5.76 47.49
C LYS A 147 8.32 -5.18 48.73
N ALA A 148 7.07 -5.60 48.94
CA ALA A 148 6.39 -5.39 50.20
C ALA A 148 7.10 -6.27 51.24
N ILE A 149 7.90 -5.61 52.08
CA ILE A 149 8.53 -6.20 53.25
C ILE A 149 7.40 -6.66 54.18
N ARG A 150 7.45 -7.91 54.64
CA ARG A 150 6.83 -8.28 55.90
C ARG A 150 7.76 -9.25 56.61
N SER A 151 8.39 -8.70 57.65
CA SER A 151 9.19 -9.45 58.63
C SER A 151 8.47 -10.71 59.06
N VAL A 152 9.24 -11.76 59.31
CA VAL A 152 8.83 -12.82 60.22
C VAL A 152 10.01 -13.12 61.14
N GLU A 153 9.65 -13.19 62.41
CA GLU A 153 10.41 -13.34 63.66
C GLU A 153 11.62 -14.27 63.63
#